data_AF-A0A510IR40-F1
#
_entry.id   AF-A0A510IR40-F1
#
_cell.length_a   1.000
_cell.length_b   1.000
_cell.length_c   1.000
_cell.angle_alpha   90.00
_cell.angle_beta   90.00
_cell.angle_gamma   90.00
#
_symmetry.space_group_name_H-M   'P 1'
#
loop_
_entity.id
_entity.type
_entity.pdbx_description
1 polymer ?
#
loop_
_entity_poly.entity_id
_entity_poly.type
_entity_poly.pdbx_seq_one_letter_code
_entity_poly.pdbx_strand_id
1 'polypeptide(L)'
;MQINYPPPQPHGEIRQLLPDLFCVPGTVKLAPGVTINRNMAIVRWGEDLTLVNPVRLRPQLEEKLWDLGRISHAVRLGYHHGQDDLYYRDHFDLIFWRQTGSDFYPPGADRPIREAGDCPVPGGRFLEFSHSRFPEAVLWLPFNGGLLISCDALQYWGSWRGCNWIGRNLLRFSGLRRGMQVPPAWRVRMTPGGHDPRHYLLEDFKRLMQLRFMHLLGAHGEFCPDRAHEKVTTAVDQAFAGIGKAA
;
A
#
# COMPACT_ATOMS: atom_id res chain seq x y z
N MET A 1 -26.24 -15.68 -9.36
CA MET A 1 -26.27 -14.71 -8.24
C MET A 1 -25.68 -13.41 -8.74
N GLN A 2 -26.36 -12.28 -8.57
CA GLN A 2 -25.81 -10.97 -8.93
C GLN A 2 -24.89 -10.52 -7.79
N ILE A 3 -23.58 -10.51 -8.04
CA ILE A 3 -22.60 -10.01 -7.06
C ILE A 3 -22.72 -8.48 -7.04
N ASN A 4 -23.03 -7.92 -5.86
CA ASN A 4 -23.07 -6.47 -5.68
C ASN A 4 -21.70 -5.97 -5.19
N TYR A 5 -20.90 -5.47 -6.13
CA TYR A 5 -19.62 -4.84 -5.81
C TYR A 5 -19.82 -3.47 -5.14
N PRO A 6 -18.97 -3.07 -4.17
CA PRO A 6 -19.00 -1.73 -3.59
C PRO A 6 -18.90 -0.66 -4.68
N PRO A 7 -19.74 0.40 -4.67
CA PRO A 7 -19.68 1.45 -5.69
C PRO A 7 -18.32 2.18 -5.63
N PRO A 8 -17.84 2.73 -6.77
CA PRO A 8 -16.62 3.53 -6.78
C PRO A 8 -16.75 4.70 -5.80
N GLN A 9 -15.77 4.83 -4.91
CA GLN A 9 -15.68 5.96 -3.99
C GLN A 9 -15.06 7.17 -4.70
N PRO A 10 -15.23 8.40 -4.19
CA PRO A 10 -14.58 9.57 -4.78
C PRO A 10 -13.08 9.35 -4.97
N HIS A 11 -12.60 9.55 -6.19
CA HIS A 11 -11.20 9.42 -6.57
C HIS A 11 -10.84 10.48 -7.62
N GLY A 12 -9.55 10.77 -7.75
CA GLY A 12 -8.99 11.66 -8.76
C GLY A 12 -8.68 10.94 -10.08
N GLU A 13 -7.99 11.65 -10.98
CA GLU A 13 -7.50 11.11 -12.24
C GLU A 13 -6.24 10.23 -12.06
N ILE A 14 -5.92 9.44 -13.08
CA ILE A 14 -4.63 8.74 -13.20
C ILE A 14 -3.53 9.79 -13.39
N ARG A 15 -2.51 9.76 -12.53
CA ARG A 15 -1.37 10.68 -12.57
C ARG A 15 -0.09 9.90 -12.76
N GLN A 16 0.68 10.25 -13.77
CA GLN A 16 2.04 9.74 -13.91
C GLN A 16 2.94 10.38 -12.82
N LEU A 17 3.63 9.54 -12.06
CA LEU A 17 4.54 9.98 -10.99
C LEU A 17 6.01 9.83 -11.42
N LEU A 18 6.32 8.74 -12.13
CA LEU A 18 7.62 8.45 -12.74
C LEU A 18 7.37 7.78 -14.11
N PRO A 19 8.41 7.56 -14.94
CA PRO A 19 8.31 6.59 -16.03
C PRO A 19 7.76 5.26 -15.49
N ASP A 20 6.69 4.79 -16.13
CA ASP A 20 6.02 3.52 -15.84
C ASP A 20 5.44 3.33 -14.42
N LEU A 21 5.32 4.42 -13.66
CA LEU A 21 4.58 4.47 -12.40
C LEU A 21 3.50 5.55 -12.46
N PHE A 22 2.26 5.12 -12.26
CA PHE A 22 1.11 5.99 -12.15
C PHE A 22 0.40 5.76 -10.81
N CYS A 23 -0.38 6.74 -10.39
CA CYS A 23 -1.17 6.68 -9.17
C CYS A 23 -2.57 7.23 -9.41
N VAL A 24 -3.57 6.57 -8.86
CA VAL A 24 -4.91 7.13 -8.69
C VAL A 24 -5.12 7.45 -7.21
N PRO A 25 -5.20 8.73 -6.83
CA PRO A 25 -5.58 9.10 -5.48
C PRO A 25 -7.08 8.84 -5.30
N GLY A 26 -7.43 7.95 -4.39
CA GLY A 26 -8.80 7.57 -4.03
C GLY A 26 -9.17 7.94 -2.61
N THR A 27 -10.37 7.52 -2.20
CA THR A 27 -10.85 7.64 -0.82
C THR A 27 -11.53 6.36 -0.35
N VAL A 28 -11.62 6.20 0.98
CA VAL A 28 -12.38 5.13 1.62
C VAL A 28 -13.15 5.65 2.83
N LYS A 29 -14.40 5.21 2.97
CA LYS A 29 -15.21 5.35 4.18
C LYS A 29 -14.81 4.29 5.19
N LEU A 30 -14.11 4.69 6.25
CA LEU A 30 -13.73 3.78 7.34
C LEU A 30 -14.87 3.52 8.34
N ALA A 31 -15.75 4.51 8.52
CA ALA A 31 -16.87 4.49 9.43
C ALA A 31 -17.90 5.55 8.98
N PRO A 32 -19.13 5.57 9.53
CA PRO A 32 -20.10 6.62 9.24
C PRO A 32 -19.50 8.02 9.44
N GLY A 33 -19.51 8.83 8.39
CA GLY A 33 -18.94 10.18 8.41
C GLY A 33 -17.41 10.28 8.39
N VAL A 34 -16.68 9.17 8.34
CA VAL A 34 -15.20 9.14 8.35
C VAL A 34 -14.66 8.73 6.98
N THR A 35 -14.07 9.68 6.26
CA THR A 35 -13.42 9.43 4.97
C THR A 35 -11.94 9.77 5.04
N ILE A 36 -11.11 8.85 4.59
CA ILE A 36 -9.66 9.03 4.47
C ILE A 36 -9.22 8.78 3.02
N ASN A 37 -8.03 9.26 2.66
CA ASN A 37 -7.47 8.95 1.35
C ASN A 37 -7.09 7.47 1.27
N ARG A 38 -6.95 6.95 0.06
CA ARG A 38 -6.18 5.75 -0.26
C ARG A 38 -5.59 5.89 -1.66
N ASN A 39 -4.60 5.11 -2.03
CA ASN A 39 -3.97 5.17 -3.34
C ASN A 39 -4.02 3.80 -4.01
N MET A 40 -4.26 3.80 -5.32
CA MET A 40 -3.91 2.69 -6.20
C MET A 40 -2.63 3.07 -6.96
N ALA A 41 -1.61 2.23 -6.89
CA ALA A 41 -0.48 2.32 -7.80
C ALA A 41 -0.79 1.54 -9.08
N ILE A 42 -0.35 2.06 -10.22
CA ILE A 42 -0.37 1.35 -11.50
C ILE A 42 1.07 1.30 -11.98
N VAL A 43 1.61 0.09 -12.08
CA VAL A 43 2.96 -0.15 -12.60
C VAL A 43 2.83 -0.71 -14.00
N ARG A 44 3.51 -0.10 -14.97
CA ARG A 44 3.53 -0.57 -16.36
C ARG A 44 4.82 -1.32 -16.66
N TRP A 45 4.73 -2.40 -17.40
CA TRP A 45 5.87 -3.10 -17.98
C TRP A 45 5.53 -3.55 -19.41
N GLY A 46 6.14 -2.89 -20.40
CA GLY A 46 5.69 -3.05 -21.79
C GLY A 46 4.24 -2.62 -21.94
N GLU A 47 3.39 -3.54 -22.41
CA GLU A 47 1.95 -3.34 -22.53
C GLU A 47 1.18 -3.73 -21.26
N ASP A 48 1.80 -4.42 -20.31
CA ASP A 48 1.12 -4.97 -19.14
C ASP A 48 1.08 -3.98 -17.97
N LEU A 49 -0.07 -3.94 -17.30
CA LEU A 49 -0.33 -3.15 -16.10
C LEU A 49 -0.51 -4.06 -14.89
N THR A 50 0.17 -3.70 -13.80
CA THR A 50 -0.03 -4.24 -12.47
C THR A 50 -0.68 -3.18 -11.59
N LEU A 51 -1.90 -3.44 -11.13
CA LEU A 51 -2.61 -2.61 -10.16
C LEU A 51 -2.20 -3.02 -8.75
N VAL A 52 -1.76 -2.09 -7.90
CA VAL A 52 -1.39 -2.38 -6.51
C VAL A 52 -2.32 -1.61 -5.57
N ASN A 53 -2.94 -2.35 -4.64
CA ASN A 53 -4.02 -1.91 -3.77
C ASN A 53 -5.17 -1.22 -4.53
N PRO A 54 -5.82 -1.93 -5.48
CA PRO A 54 -6.76 -1.35 -6.44
C PRO A 54 -7.87 -0.49 -5.80
N VAL A 55 -8.22 0.60 -6.47
CA VAL A 55 -9.40 1.43 -6.15
C VAL A 55 -10.38 1.35 -7.29
N ARG A 56 -11.66 1.08 -7.01
CA ARG A 56 -12.67 0.98 -8.07
C ARG A 56 -12.81 2.32 -8.78
N LEU A 57 -12.52 2.35 -10.07
CA LEU A 57 -12.62 3.54 -10.91
C LEU A 57 -14.06 3.74 -11.39
N ARG A 58 -14.42 5.01 -11.64
CA ARG A 58 -15.60 5.36 -12.44
C ARG A 58 -15.36 4.97 -13.91
N PRO A 59 -16.39 4.60 -14.67
CA PRO A 59 -16.24 4.05 -16.03
C PRO A 59 -15.32 4.86 -16.96
N GLN A 60 -15.45 6.18 -16.97
CA GLN A 60 -14.66 7.06 -17.85
C GLN A 60 -13.16 7.04 -17.53
N LEU A 61 -12.77 6.72 -16.29
CA LEU A 61 -11.36 6.60 -15.92
C LEU A 61 -10.83 5.18 -16.12
N GLU A 62 -11.73 4.19 -16.14
CA GLU A 62 -11.39 2.81 -16.50
C GLU A 62 -11.06 2.69 -18.00
N GLU A 63 -11.76 3.42 -18.87
CA GLU A 63 -11.41 3.56 -20.29
C GLU A 63 -9.98 4.10 -20.47
N LYS A 64 -9.60 5.15 -19.73
CA LYS A 64 -8.23 5.68 -19.73
C LYS A 64 -7.19 4.68 -19.19
N LEU A 65 -7.61 3.76 -18.32
CA LEU A 65 -6.74 2.69 -17.83
C LEU A 65 -6.47 1.67 -18.94
N TRP A 66 -7.45 1.40 -19.81
CA TRP A 66 -7.27 0.51 -20.98
C TRP A 66 -6.36 1.13 -22.03
N ASP A 67 -6.48 2.43 -22.25
CA ASP A 67 -5.58 3.16 -23.14
C ASP A 67 -4.12 3.15 -22.64
N LEU A 68 -3.91 2.98 -21.33
CA LEU A 68 -2.58 2.96 -20.73
C LEU A 68 -1.87 1.61 -20.93
N GLY A 69 -2.61 0.52 -21.06
CA GLY A 69 -2.11 -0.84 -21.23
C GLY A 69 -3.11 -1.92 -20.81
N ARG A 70 -2.73 -3.18 -20.97
CA ARG A 70 -3.49 -4.36 -20.59
C ARG A 70 -3.43 -4.59 -19.09
N ILE A 71 -4.57 -4.63 -18.41
CA ILE A 71 -4.65 -4.94 -16.97
C ILE A 71 -4.43 -6.45 -16.78
N SER A 72 -3.19 -6.84 -16.49
CA SER A 72 -2.80 -8.26 -16.40
C SER A 72 -2.62 -8.76 -14.98
N HIS A 73 -2.40 -7.85 -14.02
CA HIS A 73 -2.16 -8.22 -12.63
C HIS A 73 -2.85 -7.25 -11.67
N ALA A 74 -3.31 -7.78 -10.54
CA ALA A 74 -3.71 -7.00 -9.38
C ALA A 74 -3.09 -7.58 -8.10
N VAL A 75 -2.58 -6.71 -7.24
CA VAL A 75 -1.82 -7.06 -6.04
C VAL A 75 -2.44 -6.37 -4.83
N ARG A 76 -2.79 -7.15 -3.80
CA ARG A 76 -3.11 -6.63 -2.47
C ARG A 76 -1.89 -6.79 -1.56
N LEU A 77 -1.39 -5.67 -1.04
CA LEU A 77 -0.25 -5.66 -0.12
C LEU A 77 -0.64 -5.65 1.35
N GLY A 78 -1.80 -5.08 1.71
CA GLY A 78 -2.26 -4.99 3.09
C GLY A 78 -3.56 -5.75 3.33
N TYR A 79 -3.65 -6.42 4.47
CA TYR A 79 -4.81 -7.24 4.87
C TYR A 79 -6.16 -6.52 4.73
N HIS A 80 -6.20 -5.21 5.00
CA HIS A 80 -7.42 -4.39 5.00
C HIS A 80 -7.65 -3.58 3.71
N HIS A 81 -6.92 -3.87 2.63
CA HIS A 81 -6.96 -3.06 1.38
C HIS A 81 -7.56 -3.80 0.19
N GLY A 82 -8.64 -4.55 0.43
CA GLY A 82 -9.24 -5.45 -0.55
C GLY A 82 -10.64 -5.12 -1.04
N GLN A 83 -11.19 -3.96 -0.67
CA GLN A 83 -12.59 -3.60 -0.90
C GLN A 83 -13.01 -3.78 -2.37
N ASP A 84 -12.11 -3.47 -3.31
CA ASP A 84 -12.43 -3.39 -4.74
C ASP A 84 -11.85 -4.57 -5.55
N ASP A 85 -11.19 -5.52 -4.90
CA ASP A 85 -10.37 -6.52 -5.60
C ASP A 85 -11.22 -7.55 -6.34
N LEU A 86 -12.36 -7.95 -5.76
CA LEU A 86 -13.27 -8.88 -6.43
C LEU A 86 -13.85 -8.27 -7.70
N TYR A 87 -14.10 -6.95 -7.72
CA TYR A 87 -14.53 -6.27 -8.93
C TYR A 87 -13.48 -6.41 -10.03
N TYR A 88 -12.21 -6.13 -9.72
CA TYR A 88 -11.15 -6.26 -10.71
C TYR A 88 -10.93 -7.71 -11.15
N ARG A 89 -11.00 -8.68 -10.24
CA ARG A 89 -10.84 -10.10 -10.59
C ARG A 89 -11.95 -10.60 -11.52
N ASP A 90 -13.19 -10.16 -11.31
CA ASP A 90 -14.35 -10.66 -12.08
C ASP A 90 -14.53 -9.94 -13.41
N HIS A 91 -14.00 -8.72 -13.58
CA HIS A 91 -14.16 -7.92 -14.80
C HIS A 91 -12.93 -7.95 -15.72
N PHE A 92 -11.77 -8.35 -15.21
CA PHE A 92 -10.54 -8.41 -15.99
C PHE A 92 -9.94 -9.81 -15.94
N ASP A 93 -9.42 -10.26 -17.09
CA ASP A 93 -8.60 -11.46 -17.17
C ASP A 93 -7.20 -11.17 -16.61
N LEU A 94 -7.12 -11.02 -15.30
CA LEU A 94 -5.90 -10.72 -14.56
C LEU A 94 -5.52 -11.85 -13.60
N ILE A 95 -4.24 -11.93 -13.27
CA ILE A 95 -3.73 -12.78 -12.18
C ILE A 95 -3.76 -11.96 -10.89
N PHE A 96 -4.48 -12.46 -9.89
CA PHE A 96 -4.58 -11.81 -8.59
C PHE A 96 -3.56 -12.35 -7.58
N TRP A 97 -2.86 -11.42 -6.92
CA TRP A 97 -1.80 -11.68 -5.95
C TRP A 97 -2.16 -11.17 -4.56
N ARG A 98 -1.99 -12.01 -3.54
CA ARG A 98 -2.03 -11.62 -2.13
C ARG A 98 -1.24 -12.60 -1.28
N GLN A 99 -0.90 -12.23 -0.05
CA GLN A 99 -0.25 -13.12 0.91
C GLN A 99 -1.18 -14.28 1.31
N THR A 100 -0.56 -15.39 1.71
CA THR A 100 -1.26 -16.46 2.44
C THR A 100 -1.87 -15.90 3.73
N GLY A 101 -3.09 -16.33 4.07
CA GLY A 101 -3.82 -15.83 5.23
C GLY A 101 -4.46 -14.44 5.06
N SER A 102 -4.28 -13.75 3.92
CA SER A 102 -4.92 -12.45 3.69
C SER A 102 -6.40 -12.56 3.24
N ASP A 103 -7.26 -13.08 4.11
CA ASP A 103 -8.64 -13.50 3.83
C ASP A 103 -9.76 -12.49 4.19
N PHE A 104 -9.43 -11.29 4.70
CA PHE A 104 -10.44 -10.30 5.12
C PHE A 104 -11.38 -9.85 3.99
N TYR A 105 -10.91 -9.86 2.75
CA TYR A 105 -11.72 -9.61 1.55
C TYR A 105 -11.51 -10.72 0.52
N PRO A 106 -12.53 -11.08 -0.27
CA PRO A 106 -12.33 -11.85 -1.50
C PRO A 106 -11.51 -11.02 -2.53
N PRO A 107 -10.97 -11.64 -3.59
CA PRO A 107 -10.95 -13.07 -3.89
C PRO A 107 -9.79 -13.83 -3.21
N GLY A 108 -9.74 -15.14 -3.44
CA GLY A 108 -8.52 -15.94 -3.24
C GLY A 108 -7.38 -15.47 -4.15
N ALA A 109 -6.14 -15.81 -3.80
CA ALA A 109 -4.99 -15.59 -4.67
C ALA A 109 -4.98 -16.62 -5.81
N ASP A 110 -4.69 -16.18 -7.03
CA ASP A 110 -4.22 -17.07 -8.10
C ASP A 110 -2.73 -17.40 -7.90
N ARG A 111 -1.97 -16.41 -7.44
CA ARG A 111 -0.55 -16.53 -7.10
C ARG A 111 -0.31 -15.95 -5.70
N PRO A 112 0.26 -16.72 -4.75
CA PRO A 112 0.59 -16.18 -3.45
C PRO A 112 1.77 -15.21 -3.57
N ILE A 113 1.69 -14.09 -2.85
CA ILE A 113 2.88 -13.26 -2.55
C ILE A 113 3.80 -14.10 -1.66
N ARG A 114 5.08 -14.17 -2.03
CA ARG A 114 6.13 -14.85 -1.27
C ARG A 114 7.46 -14.11 -1.40
N GLU A 115 8.24 -14.09 -0.32
CA GLU A 115 9.65 -13.74 -0.43
C GLU A 115 10.39 -14.72 -1.35
N ALA A 116 11.26 -14.18 -2.21
CA ALA A 116 11.95 -14.92 -3.27
C ALA A 116 11.03 -15.67 -4.27
N GLY A 117 9.72 -15.37 -4.27
CA GLY A 117 8.76 -15.88 -5.24
C GLY A 117 8.72 -15.05 -6.52
N ASP A 118 7.81 -15.45 -7.42
CA ASP A 118 7.52 -14.71 -8.65
C ASP A 118 7.01 -13.29 -8.35
N CYS A 119 7.28 -12.37 -9.27
CA CYS A 119 6.77 -11.01 -9.24
C CYS A 119 6.08 -10.69 -10.57
N PRO A 120 4.90 -10.02 -10.56
CA PRO A 120 4.24 -9.60 -11.81
C PRO A 120 5.05 -8.58 -12.62
N VAL A 121 6.07 -7.96 -12.01
CA VAL A 121 6.94 -6.98 -12.66
C VAL A 121 8.37 -7.54 -12.69
N PRO A 122 9.00 -7.69 -13.88
CA PRO A 122 10.34 -8.27 -13.99
C PRO A 122 11.39 -7.55 -13.13
N GLY A 123 12.20 -8.36 -12.44
CA GLY A 123 13.22 -7.87 -11.49
C GLY A 123 12.66 -7.29 -10.19
N GLY A 124 11.34 -7.15 -10.07
CA GLY A 124 10.66 -6.81 -8.83
C GLY A 124 10.69 -7.97 -7.83
N ARG A 125 10.50 -7.65 -6.55
CA ARG A 125 10.35 -8.65 -5.49
C ARG A 125 9.46 -8.14 -4.38
N PHE A 126 8.78 -9.08 -3.73
CA PHE A 126 8.05 -8.81 -2.50
C PHE A 126 8.95 -8.99 -1.28
N LEU A 127 8.65 -8.22 -0.24
CA LEU A 127 9.11 -8.47 1.12
C LEU A 127 7.88 -8.54 2.01
N GLU A 128 7.71 -9.65 2.70
CA GLU A 128 6.58 -9.90 3.60
C GLU A 128 6.97 -9.56 5.03
N PHE A 129 6.05 -8.96 5.78
CA PHE A 129 6.24 -8.77 7.21
C PHE A 129 5.96 -10.11 7.89
N SER A 130 7.02 -10.79 8.33
CA SER A 130 6.93 -12.13 8.91
C SER A 130 6.42 -12.12 10.35
N HIS A 131 6.51 -10.97 11.02
CA HIS A 131 6.15 -10.83 12.44
C HIS A 131 4.80 -10.13 12.64
N SER A 132 4.17 -9.63 11.58
CA SER A 132 2.88 -8.95 11.70
C SER A 132 1.73 -9.93 11.95
N ARG A 133 0.84 -9.57 12.89
CA ARG A 133 -0.38 -10.30 13.25
C ARG A 133 -1.29 -10.56 12.05
N PHE A 134 -1.40 -9.59 11.15
CA PHE A 134 -2.13 -9.72 9.90
C PHE A 134 -1.16 -9.56 8.74
N PRO A 135 -1.40 -10.20 7.58
CA PRO A 135 -0.50 -10.11 6.44
C PRO A 135 -0.29 -8.67 5.96
N GLU A 136 0.99 -8.32 5.80
CA GLU A 136 1.45 -7.05 5.23
C GLU A 136 2.69 -7.34 4.38
N ALA A 137 2.84 -6.65 3.26
CA ALA A 137 4.00 -6.77 2.39
C ALA A 137 4.31 -5.42 1.74
N VAL A 138 5.52 -5.32 1.19
CA VAL A 138 5.92 -4.26 0.26
C VAL A 138 6.34 -4.88 -1.06
N LEU A 139 6.09 -4.16 -2.15
CA LEU A 139 6.62 -4.46 -3.47
C LEU A 139 7.80 -3.53 -3.75
N TRP A 140 8.97 -4.12 -3.95
CA TRP A 140 10.16 -3.39 -4.39
C TRP A 140 10.38 -3.60 -5.89
N LEU A 141 10.68 -2.51 -6.58
CA LEU A 141 10.90 -2.49 -8.02
C LEU A 141 12.27 -1.84 -8.33
N PRO A 142 13.05 -2.40 -9.28
CA PRO A 142 14.44 -1.99 -9.48
C PRO A 142 14.62 -0.71 -10.33
N PHE A 143 13.57 -0.23 -10.99
CA PHE A 143 13.65 0.92 -11.89
C PHE A 143 13.58 2.27 -11.16
N ASN A 144 13.92 3.35 -11.86
CA ASN A 144 13.93 4.72 -11.33
C ASN A 144 14.79 4.87 -10.04
N GLY A 145 15.95 4.21 -9.96
CA GLY A 145 16.80 4.25 -8.75
C GLY A 145 16.27 3.40 -7.58
N GLY A 146 15.20 2.65 -7.81
CA GLY A 146 14.53 1.79 -6.85
C GLY A 146 13.25 2.44 -6.31
N LEU A 147 12.16 1.70 -6.35
CA LEU A 147 10.83 2.13 -5.94
C LEU A 147 10.26 1.16 -4.92
N LEU A 148 9.75 1.69 -3.80
CA LEU A 148 9.02 0.91 -2.81
C LEU A 148 7.53 1.25 -2.88
N ILE A 149 6.68 0.25 -3.09
CA ILE A 149 5.23 0.37 -2.97
C ILE A 149 4.82 -0.34 -1.68
N SER A 150 4.21 0.40 -0.75
CA SER A 150 3.79 -0.10 0.55
C SER A 150 2.27 -0.02 0.75
N CYS A 151 1.78 -0.68 1.80
CA CYS A 151 0.40 -0.49 2.25
C CYS A 151 0.35 0.39 3.50
N ASP A 152 0.00 -0.18 4.65
CA ASP A 152 -0.20 0.58 5.88
C ASP A 152 1.08 0.72 6.70
N ALA A 153 2.05 -0.18 6.53
CA ALA A 153 3.29 -0.21 7.31
C ALA A 153 4.15 1.05 7.16
N LEU A 154 4.15 1.67 5.97
CA LEU A 154 4.89 2.89 5.67
C LEU A 154 3.99 3.86 4.93
N GLN A 155 3.89 5.07 5.46
CA GLN A 155 3.05 6.12 4.90
C GLN A 155 3.82 7.45 4.87
N TYR A 156 3.66 8.20 3.79
CA TYR A 156 4.23 9.53 3.63
C TYR A 156 3.13 10.57 3.46
N TRP A 157 2.98 11.50 4.41
CA TRP A 157 1.89 12.48 4.39
C TRP A 157 2.41 13.90 4.16
N GLY A 158 2.32 14.42 2.92
CA GLY A 158 2.58 15.83 2.63
C GLY A 158 1.40 16.73 3.04
N SER A 159 0.19 16.27 2.81
CA SER A 159 -1.07 16.94 3.16
C SER A 159 -2.12 15.93 3.62
N TRP A 160 -3.32 16.41 3.94
CA TRP A 160 -4.48 15.56 4.29
C TRP A 160 -5.48 15.45 3.13
N ARG A 161 -5.01 15.64 1.89
CA ARG A 161 -5.88 15.54 0.70
C ARG A 161 -6.54 14.16 0.65
N GLY A 162 -7.82 14.14 0.26
CA GLY A 162 -8.64 12.92 0.28
C GLY A 162 -9.24 12.56 1.64
N CYS A 163 -8.88 13.27 2.73
CA CYS A 163 -9.54 13.11 4.02
C CYS A 163 -10.61 14.18 4.22
N ASN A 164 -11.77 13.80 4.78
CA ASN A 164 -12.72 14.79 5.29
C ASN A 164 -12.29 15.31 6.67
N TRP A 165 -12.98 16.31 7.22
CA TRP A 165 -12.57 16.94 8.48
C TRP A 165 -12.51 15.94 9.65
N ILE A 166 -13.50 15.04 9.76
CA ILE A 166 -13.54 14.03 10.81
C ILE A 166 -12.40 13.02 10.63
N GLY A 167 -12.25 12.46 9.44
CA GLY A 167 -11.19 11.51 9.11
C GLY A 167 -9.79 12.07 9.34
N ARG A 168 -9.53 13.31 8.91
CA ARG A 168 -8.26 13.98 9.19
C ARG A 168 -7.97 14.06 10.69
N ASN A 169 -8.95 14.47 11.49
CA ASN A 169 -8.74 14.58 12.94
C ASN A 169 -8.57 13.21 13.59
N LEU A 170 -9.33 12.19 13.16
CA LEU A 170 -9.16 10.81 13.62
C LEU A 170 -7.74 10.30 13.36
N LEU A 171 -7.20 10.50 12.15
CA LEU A 171 -5.83 10.12 11.81
C LEU A 171 -4.81 10.85 12.69
N ARG A 172 -5.01 12.15 12.96
CA ARG A 172 -4.13 12.90 13.86
C ARG A 172 -4.18 12.36 15.29
N PHE A 173 -5.35 12.00 15.79
CA PHE A 173 -5.51 11.40 17.13
C PHE A 173 -4.91 9.99 17.21
N SER A 174 -4.90 9.22 16.11
CA SER A 174 -4.22 7.91 16.06
C SER A 174 -2.68 8.01 15.97
N GLY A 175 -2.14 9.23 16.00
CA GLY A 175 -0.70 9.49 15.99
C GLY A 175 -0.12 9.78 14.61
N LEU A 176 -0.91 9.85 13.54
CA LEU A 176 -0.41 10.30 12.24
C LEU A 176 -0.04 11.78 12.26
N ARG A 177 1.06 12.08 11.59
CA ARG A 177 1.65 13.40 11.40
C ARG A 177 2.01 13.56 9.93
N ARG A 178 2.39 14.78 9.54
CA ARG A 178 2.98 15.00 8.22
C ARG A 178 4.40 14.45 8.19
N GLY A 179 4.83 13.97 7.03
CA GLY A 179 6.12 13.32 6.83
C GLY A 179 6.03 11.81 6.67
N MET A 180 7.19 11.17 6.60
CA MET A 180 7.32 9.71 6.54
C MET A 180 7.16 9.13 7.94
N GLN A 181 6.44 8.03 8.07
CA GLN A 181 6.23 7.39 9.36
C GLN A 181 5.86 5.91 9.23
N VAL A 182 6.19 5.17 10.28
CA VAL A 182 5.54 3.89 10.61
C VAL A 182 4.34 4.21 11.52
N PRO A 183 3.09 4.09 11.08
CA PRO A 183 1.95 4.59 11.85
C PRO A 183 1.84 3.93 13.23
N PRO A 184 1.73 4.70 14.34
CA PRO A 184 1.67 4.14 15.69
C PRO A 184 0.51 3.16 15.89
N ALA A 185 -0.69 3.53 15.43
CA ALA A 185 -1.87 2.67 15.50
C ALA A 185 -1.71 1.37 14.68
N TRP A 186 -1.01 1.43 13.53
CA TRP A 186 -0.69 0.24 12.75
C TRP A 186 0.25 -0.68 13.53
N ARG A 187 1.33 -0.16 14.15
CA ARG A 187 2.25 -0.98 14.95
C ARG A 187 1.54 -1.71 16.09
N VAL A 188 0.68 -1.01 16.82
CA VAL A 188 -0.11 -1.62 17.90
C VAL A 188 -1.03 -2.72 17.35
N ARG A 189 -1.74 -2.45 16.25
CA ARG A 189 -2.68 -3.41 15.64
C ARG A 189 -1.99 -4.65 15.07
N MET A 190 -0.83 -4.45 14.45
CA MET A 190 -0.09 -5.49 13.75
C MET A 190 0.88 -6.25 14.65
N THR A 191 1.07 -5.83 15.90
CA THR A 191 1.83 -6.62 16.88
C THR A 191 0.92 -7.71 17.46
N PRO A 192 1.31 -9.01 17.41
CA PRO A 192 0.54 -10.08 18.05
C PRO A 192 0.42 -9.86 19.57
N GLY A 193 -0.65 -10.41 20.17
CA GLY A 193 -0.92 -10.26 21.60
C GLY A 193 0.23 -10.81 22.45
N GLY A 194 0.62 -10.07 23.49
CA GLY A 194 1.73 -10.44 24.38
C GLY A 194 3.11 -9.90 23.97
N HIS A 195 3.22 -9.21 22.82
CA HIS A 195 4.48 -8.62 22.36
C HIS A 195 4.48 -7.08 22.44
N ASP A 196 5.67 -6.49 22.55
CA ASP A 196 5.83 -5.02 22.62
C ASP A 196 5.87 -4.39 21.22
N PRO A 197 4.90 -3.53 20.84
CA PRO A 197 4.85 -2.87 19.52
C PRO A 197 5.98 -1.85 19.27
N ARG A 198 6.81 -1.59 20.28
CA ARG A 198 8.03 -0.77 20.16
C ARG A 198 9.25 -1.57 19.71
N HIS A 199 9.15 -2.90 19.63
CA HIS A 199 10.29 -3.76 19.31
C HIS A 199 9.94 -4.89 18.34
N TYR A 200 8.77 -5.50 18.48
CA TYR A 200 8.47 -6.79 17.85
C TYR A 200 8.55 -6.77 16.32
N LEU A 201 8.08 -5.68 15.70
CA LEU A 201 8.06 -5.53 14.24
C LEU A 201 9.38 -4.98 13.68
N LEU A 202 10.36 -4.61 14.51
CA LEU A 202 11.58 -3.95 14.07
C LEU A 202 12.40 -4.79 13.10
N GLU A 203 12.40 -6.12 13.26
CA GLU A 203 13.15 -7.02 12.37
C GLU A 203 12.67 -6.93 10.91
N ASP A 204 11.37 -6.84 10.68
CA ASP A 204 10.81 -6.67 9.33
C ASP A 204 11.28 -5.34 8.70
N PHE A 205 11.33 -4.28 9.49
CA PHE A 205 11.86 -2.98 9.03
C PHE A 205 13.38 -3.01 8.79
N LYS A 206 14.15 -3.76 9.59
CA LYS A 206 15.59 -3.96 9.32
C LYS A 206 15.82 -4.64 7.98
N ARG A 207 15.03 -5.67 7.64
CA ARG A 207 15.07 -6.34 6.32
C ARG A 207 14.65 -5.38 5.21
N LEU A 208 13.57 -4.62 5.41
CA LEU A 208 13.12 -3.60 4.46
C LEU A 208 14.22 -2.57 4.17
N MET A 209 14.99 -2.17 5.17
CA MET A 209 16.03 -1.15 5.01
C MET A 209 17.28 -1.62 4.24
N GLN A 210 17.42 -2.94 4.02
CA GLN A 210 18.43 -3.49 3.12
C GLN A 210 18.08 -3.31 1.64
N LEU A 211 16.81 -2.97 1.32
CA LEU A 211 16.40 -2.63 -0.03
C LEU A 211 16.92 -1.24 -0.39
N ARG A 212 17.48 -1.09 -1.59
CA ARG A 212 17.85 0.23 -2.14
C ARG A 212 16.67 0.82 -2.89
N PHE A 213 16.13 1.94 -2.42
CA PHE A 213 15.04 2.65 -3.09
C PHE A 213 15.18 4.17 -2.94
N MET A 214 14.87 4.91 -3.99
CA MET A 214 14.84 6.38 -3.98
C MET A 214 13.43 6.91 -3.77
N HIS A 215 12.43 6.17 -4.21
CA HIS A 215 11.03 6.60 -4.21
C HIS A 215 10.15 5.67 -3.38
N LEU A 216 9.05 6.21 -2.82
CA LEU A 216 8.03 5.44 -2.12
C LEU A 216 6.62 5.91 -2.46
N LEU A 217 5.71 4.97 -2.69
CA LEU A 217 4.26 5.22 -2.75
C LEU A 217 3.55 4.26 -1.77
N GLY A 218 2.91 4.81 -0.75
CA GLY A 218 2.06 4.03 0.15
C GLY A 218 0.62 3.97 -0.31
N ALA A 219 -0.14 3.01 0.21
CA ALA A 219 -1.59 2.95 0.04
C ALA A 219 -2.31 4.16 0.67
N HIS A 220 -1.62 4.94 1.51
CA HIS A 220 -2.11 6.18 2.09
C HIS A 220 -1.06 7.30 1.95
N GLY A 221 -1.53 8.54 2.03
CA GLY A 221 -0.68 9.73 1.87
C GLY A 221 -0.32 10.05 0.42
N GLU A 222 0.85 10.64 0.22
CA GLU A 222 1.39 11.15 -1.05
C GLU A 222 2.62 10.35 -1.50
N PHE A 223 3.00 10.54 -2.76
CA PHE A 223 4.25 10.02 -3.30
C PHE A 223 5.46 10.73 -2.66
N CYS A 224 6.47 9.95 -2.26
CA CYS A 224 7.71 10.44 -1.69
C CYS A 224 8.85 10.28 -2.71
N PRO A 225 9.26 11.33 -3.43
CA PRO A 225 10.34 11.25 -4.40
C PRO A 225 11.75 11.37 -3.78
N ASP A 226 12.73 10.79 -4.47
CA ASP A 226 14.20 10.94 -4.37
C ASP A 226 14.89 10.55 -3.05
N ARG A 227 14.27 10.83 -1.90
CA ARG A 227 14.85 10.65 -0.57
C ARG A 227 14.01 9.71 0.30
N ALA A 228 13.32 8.77 -0.32
CA ALA A 228 12.44 7.87 0.41
C ALA A 228 13.19 6.99 1.41
N HIS A 229 14.33 6.41 1.04
CA HIS A 229 15.11 5.55 1.95
C HIS A 229 15.54 6.28 3.21
N GLU A 230 16.18 7.46 3.09
CA GLU A 230 16.60 8.28 4.24
C GLU A 230 15.42 8.65 5.16
N LYS A 231 14.27 9.01 4.56
CA LYS A 231 13.06 9.35 5.31
C LYS A 231 12.47 8.13 6.01
N VAL A 232 12.51 6.95 5.38
CA VAL A 232 12.08 5.69 5.99
C VAL A 232 13.01 5.32 7.13
N THR A 233 14.33 5.41 6.97
CA THR A 233 15.30 5.17 8.04
C THR A 233 14.99 6.03 9.26
N THR A 234 14.83 7.34 9.05
CA THR A 234 14.48 8.28 10.14
C THR A 234 13.16 7.90 10.81
N ALA A 235 12.14 7.52 10.02
CA ALA A 235 10.83 7.12 10.52
C ALA A 235 10.87 5.82 11.33
N VAL A 236 11.65 4.84 10.89
CA VAL A 236 11.87 3.57 11.60
C VAL A 236 12.61 3.84 12.91
N ASP A 237 13.69 4.61 12.88
CA ASP A 237 14.44 4.99 14.08
C ASP A 237 13.53 5.67 15.10
N GLN A 238 12.67 6.61 14.69
CA GLN A 238 11.73 7.26 15.58
C GLN A 238 10.64 6.32 16.12
N ALA A 239 10.14 5.41 15.28
CA ALA A 239 9.05 4.50 15.66
C ALA A 239 9.51 3.43 16.67
N PHE A 240 10.77 3.03 16.59
CA PHE A 240 11.37 1.96 17.40
C PHE A 240 12.48 2.46 18.34
N ALA A 241 12.66 3.78 18.50
CA ALA A 241 13.57 4.36 19.49
C ALA A 241 13.08 4.08 20.92
N GLY A 242 13.93 3.43 21.73
CA GLY A 242 13.51 3.01 23.07
C GLY A 242 14.48 2.25 23.96
N ILE A 243 15.80 2.19 23.68
CA ILE A 243 16.82 1.74 24.64
C ILE A 243 17.96 2.77 24.64
N GLY A 244 17.97 3.70 25.61
CA GLY A 244 19.09 4.64 25.80
C GLY A 244 18.77 6.11 26.12
N LYS A 245 17.53 6.47 26.47
CA LYS A 245 17.22 7.81 27.03
C LYS A 245 16.40 7.73 28.33
N ALA A 246 16.80 6.79 29.17
CA ALA A 246 16.50 6.77 30.60
C ALA A 246 17.71 6.12 31.29
N ALA A 247 18.74 6.93 31.51
CA ALA A 247 19.80 6.73 32.49
C ALA A 247 19.97 8.08 33.19
#